data_AF-A0A7V7ML80-F1
#
_entry.id   AF-A0A7V7ML80-F1
#
_cell.length_a   1.000
_cell.length_b   1.000
_cell.length_c   1.000
_cell.angle_alpha   90.00
_cell.angle_beta   90.00
_cell.angle_gamma   90.00
#
_symmetry.space_group_name_H-M   'P 1'
#
loop_
_entity.id
_entity.type
_entity.pdbx_description
1 polymer ?
#
loop_
_entity_poly.entity_id
_entity_poly.type
_entity_poly.pdbx_seq_one_letter_code
_entity_poly.pdbx_strand_id
1 'polypeptide(L)'
;MRPNRRWKRGFTLIEVLIALLISAMMITVTLGTLESTNRAVDTIHNVHETESIGPRILELIRDDLANLAYFDCQDYRILFGENSSLGGADADRLQMLVHRRSKNPFHDMVRDEDVWAPLVEVGYVLRQNPRFSDFLELYRREDFLNDDEPYKGGQYTLLYDRITRFEILYYERPEFDPAWEEEWDTEDLEALPFAMEIFLELELQPRRSLESLGILGSNKARHEFRAIFTVPEETRWMFRNRLHPLVHGADEGEEGEGDGDPTGADGGPTGVGAATGRNITTQTTTSSR
;
A
#
# COMPACT_ATOMS: atom_id res chain seq x y z
N MET A 1 -14.67 -81.21 50.01
CA MET A 1 -14.18 -80.18 49.07
C MET A 1 -14.69 -80.51 47.67
N ARG A 2 -15.74 -79.85 47.19
CA ARG A 2 -16.29 -80.10 45.83
C ARG A 2 -15.59 -79.17 44.84
N PRO A 3 -15.00 -79.69 43.74
CA PRO A 3 -14.37 -78.83 42.74
C PRO A 3 -15.47 -78.11 41.95
N ASN A 4 -15.50 -76.78 42.07
CA ASN A 4 -16.33 -75.91 41.24
C ASN A 4 -15.77 -75.99 39.81
N ARG A 5 -16.34 -76.88 38.98
CA ARG A 5 -16.08 -76.86 37.53
C ARG A 5 -16.61 -75.53 37.00
N ARG A 6 -15.73 -74.54 36.86
CA ARG A 6 -15.98 -73.35 36.03
C ARG A 6 -16.11 -73.84 34.59
N TRP A 7 -17.31 -73.77 34.04
CA TRP A 7 -17.53 -74.01 32.63
C TRP A 7 -16.78 -72.91 31.89
N LYS A 8 -15.65 -73.25 31.24
CA LYS A 8 -15.03 -72.37 30.26
C LYS A 8 -15.96 -72.34 29.05
N ARG A 9 -16.92 -71.41 29.04
CA ARG A 9 -17.71 -71.11 27.84
C ARG A 9 -16.77 -70.47 26.83
N GLY A 10 -16.52 -71.16 25.72
CA GLY A 10 -15.86 -70.57 24.56
C GLY A 10 -16.80 -69.58 23.88
N PHE A 11 -16.24 -68.57 23.22
CA PHE A 11 -17.02 -67.62 22.43
C PHE A 11 -17.84 -68.36 21.38
N THR A 12 -19.10 -67.95 21.23
CA THR A 12 -19.97 -68.49 20.18
C THR A 12 -19.62 -67.84 18.84
N LEU A 13 -19.76 -68.59 17.75
CA LEU A 13 -19.49 -68.06 16.40
C LEU A 13 -20.30 -66.79 16.10
N ILE A 14 -21.52 -66.72 16.64
CA ILE A 14 -22.41 -65.56 16.48
C ILE A 14 -21.91 -64.32 17.24
N GLU A 15 -21.27 -64.50 18.39
CA GLU A 15 -20.72 -63.40 19.18
C GLU A 15 -19.49 -62.77 18.51
N VAL A 16 -18.63 -63.60 17.90
CA VAL A 16 -17.52 -63.13 17.07
C VAL A 16 -18.04 -62.38 15.83
N LEU A 17 -19.11 -62.87 15.21
CA LEU A 17 -19.71 -62.23 14.05
C LEU A 17 -20.35 -60.86 14.38
N ILE A 18 -21.03 -60.77 15.51
CA ILE A 18 -21.58 -59.49 16.01
C ILE A 18 -20.45 -58.52 16.36
N ALA A 19 -19.38 -58.98 17.00
CA ALA A 19 -18.23 -58.13 17.31
C ALA A 19 -17.58 -57.57 16.03
N LEU A 20 -17.38 -58.41 15.01
CA LEU A 20 -16.85 -57.98 13.72
C LEU A 20 -17.78 -56.98 13.01
N LEU A 21 -19.09 -57.20 13.06
CA LEU A 21 -20.07 -56.27 12.49
C LEU A 21 -20.02 -54.90 13.16
N ILE A 22 -19.98 -54.86 14.50
CA ILE A 22 -19.88 -53.61 15.27
C ILE A 22 -18.54 -52.92 14.98
N SER A 23 -17.42 -53.65 14.94
CA SER A 23 -16.11 -53.08 14.62
C SER A 23 -16.06 -52.49 13.21
N ALA A 24 -16.65 -53.17 12.22
CA ALA A 24 -16.71 -52.66 10.84
C ALA A 24 -17.56 -51.38 10.76
N MET A 25 -18.71 -51.33 11.45
CA MET A 25 -19.53 -50.12 11.54
C MET A 25 -18.76 -48.98 12.22
N MET A 26 -18.06 -49.26 13.31
CA MET A 26 -17.28 -48.27 14.04
C MET A 26 -16.16 -47.69 13.19
N ILE A 27 -15.40 -48.53 12.47
CA ILE A 27 -14.37 -48.09 11.53
C ILE A 27 -14.98 -47.19 10.45
N THR A 28 -16.12 -47.57 9.87
CA THR A 28 -16.80 -46.78 8.83
C THR A 28 -17.20 -45.39 9.33
N VAL A 29 -17.77 -45.29 10.53
CA VAL A 29 -18.13 -44.00 11.14
C VAL A 29 -16.89 -43.15 11.43
N THR A 30 -15.82 -43.75 11.95
CA THR A 30 -14.57 -43.01 12.23
C THR A 30 -13.92 -42.49 10.95
N LEU A 31 -13.85 -43.30 9.89
CA LEU A 31 -13.30 -42.88 8.59
C LEU A 31 -14.17 -41.80 7.95
N GLY A 32 -15.51 -41.94 8.00
CA GLY A 32 -16.43 -40.92 7.49
C GLY A 32 -16.32 -39.58 8.22
N THR A 33 -16.09 -39.61 9.54
CA THR A 33 -15.89 -38.39 10.34
C THR A 33 -14.56 -37.71 10.00
N LEU A 34 -13.50 -38.49 9.78
CA LEU A 34 -12.19 -37.97 9.39
C LEU A 34 -12.23 -37.34 7.99
N GLU A 35 -12.87 -38.00 7.03
CA GLU A 35 -13.09 -37.44 5.68
C GLU A 35 -13.92 -36.15 5.73
N SER A 36 -15.01 -36.12 6.51
CA SER A 36 -15.81 -34.92 6.68
C SER A 36 -15.03 -33.76 7.30
N THR A 37 -14.13 -34.05 8.24
CA THR A 37 -13.32 -33.04 8.90
C THR A 37 -12.28 -32.48 7.93
N ASN A 38 -11.58 -33.33 7.18
CA ASN A 38 -10.60 -32.88 6.19
C ASN A 38 -11.26 -32.00 5.12
N ARG A 39 -12.40 -32.41 4.57
CA ARG A 39 -13.17 -31.59 3.60
C ARG A 39 -13.56 -30.23 4.18
N ALA A 40 -13.99 -30.19 5.44
CA ALA A 40 -14.34 -28.94 6.11
C ALA A 40 -13.12 -28.02 6.27
N VAL A 41 -11.96 -28.58 6.67
CA VAL A 41 -10.70 -27.84 6.81
C VAL A 41 -10.26 -27.26 5.47
N ASP A 42 -10.30 -28.04 4.39
CA ASP A 42 -9.92 -27.59 3.05
C ASP A 42 -10.85 -26.47 2.55
N THR A 43 -12.14 -26.60 2.82
CA THR A 43 -13.12 -25.56 2.46
C THR A 43 -12.84 -24.26 3.20
N ILE A 44 -12.59 -24.34 4.52
CA ILE A 44 -12.28 -23.17 5.36
C ILE A 44 -10.99 -22.48 4.88
N HIS A 45 -9.94 -23.24 4.59
CA HIS A 45 -8.68 -22.66 4.11
C HIS A 45 -8.86 -21.94 2.77
N ASN A 46 -9.62 -22.52 1.84
CA ASN A 46 -9.90 -21.89 0.54
C ASN A 46 -10.71 -20.60 0.69
N VAL A 47 -11.74 -20.59 1.56
CA VAL A 47 -12.54 -19.38 1.81
C VAL A 47 -11.67 -18.30 2.47
N HIS A 48 -10.94 -18.64 3.52
CA HIS A 48 -10.13 -17.66 4.26
C HIS A 48 -9.00 -17.05 3.41
N GLU A 49 -8.29 -17.87 2.61
CA GLU A 49 -7.23 -17.35 1.74
C GLU A 49 -7.80 -16.39 0.69
N THR A 50 -8.95 -16.72 0.12
CA THR A 50 -9.62 -15.92 -0.92
C THR A 50 -10.18 -14.62 -0.34
N GLU A 51 -10.84 -14.66 0.82
CA GLU A 51 -11.39 -13.46 1.48
C GLU A 51 -10.32 -12.50 2.01
N SER A 52 -9.10 -12.99 2.25
CA SER A 52 -7.99 -12.15 2.73
C SER A 52 -7.36 -11.23 1.68
N ILE A 53 -7.71 -11.38 0.40
CA ILE A 53 -7.09 -10.64 -0.72
C ILE A 53 -7.36 -9.14 -0.63
N GLY A 54 -8.63 -8.74 -0.50
CA GLY A 54 -9.02 -7.32 -0.41
C GLY A 54 -8.34 -6.59 0.76
N PRO A 55 -8.43 -7.11 1.99
CA PRO A 55 -7.75 -6.53 3.15
C PRO A 55 -6.22 -6.45 2.96
N ARG A 56 -5.60 -7.45 2.33
CA ARG A 56 -4.15 -7.44 2.07
C ARG A 56 -3.74 -6.35 1.08
N ILE A 57 -4.55 -6.09 0.05
CA ILE A 57 -4.31 -4.98 -0.90
C ILE A 57 -4.42 -3.64 -0.16
N LEU A 58 -5.48 -3.46 0.62
CA LEU A 58 -5.67 -2.22 1.39
C LEU A 58 -4.58 -2.01 2.44
N GLU A 59 -4.09 -3.06 3.08
CA GLU A 59 -2.97 -2.96 4.02
C GLU A 59 -1.67 -2.60 3.31
N LEU A 60 -1.43 -3.14 2.11
CA LEU A 60 -0.27 -2.76 1.31
C LEU A 60 -0.28 -1.27 0.93
N ILE A 61 -1.44 -0.74 0.52
CA ILE A 61 -1.61 0.69 0.24
C ILE A 61 -1.43 1.51 1.52
N ARG A 62 -2.03 1.08 2.64
CA ARG A 62 -1.87 1.72 3.96
C ARG A 62 -0.40 1.79 4.36
N ASP A 63 0.35 0.70 4.20
CA ASP A 63 1.76 0.66 4.54
C ASP A 63 2.59 1.57 3.63
N ASP A 64 2.24 1.73 2.35
CA ASP A 64 2.91 2.69 1.47
C ASP A 64 2.58 4.15 1.92
N LEU A 65 1.31 4.45 2.19
CA LEU A 65 0.85 5.75 2.69
C LEU A 65 1.42 6.14 4.06
N ALA A 66 1.66 5.17 4.94
CA ALA A 66 2.30 5.41 6.23
C ALA A 66 3.78 5.80 6.10
N ASN A 67 4.42 5.48 4.96
CA ASN A 67 5.83 5.72 4.69
C ASN A 67 6.07 6.82 3.65
N LEU A 68 5.12 7.74 3.45
CA LEU A 68 5.29 8.88 2.54
C LEU A 68 6.59 9.65 2.83
N ALA A 69 7.28 10.06 1.78
CA ALA A 69 8.56 10.77 1.86
C ALA A 69 8.41 12.29 2.09
N TYR A 70 7.63 12.67 3.12
CA TYR A 70 7.28 14.06 3.43
C TYR A 70 8.40 14.92 4.02
N PHE A 71 9.59 14.35 4.25
CA PHE A 71 10.76 15.06 4.76
C PHE A 71 11.69 15.42 3.61
N ASP A 72 12.12 16.68 3.51
CA ASP A 72 13.03 17.19 2.48
C ASP A 72 12.54 16.92 1.03
N CYS A 73 11.25 17.06 0.79
CA CYS A 73 10.68 16.95 -0.56
C CYS A 73 10.93 18.23 -1.36
N GLN A 74 11.40 18.06 -2.60
CA GLN A 74 11.44 19.13 -3.59
C GLN A 74 10.03 19.28 -4.22
N ASP A 75 9.59 20.54 -4.38
CA ASP A 75 8.36 20.93 -5.09
C ASP A 75 7.06 20.25 -4.62
N TYR A 76 6.98 19.82 -3.36
CA TYR A 76 5.79 19.17 -2.77
C TYR A 76 5.29 17.93 -3.53
N ARG A 77 6.03 17.40 -4.49
CA ARG A 77 5.64 16.30 -5.38
C ARG A 77 5.81 14.94 -4.70
N ILE A 78 4.84 14.59 -3.86
CA ILE A 78 4.89 13.36 -3.05
C ILE A 78 3.70 12.46 -3.27
N LEU A 79 2.50 13.01 -3.46
CA LEU A 79 1.26 12.25 -3.57
C LEU A 79 0.41 12.85 -4.67
N PHE A 80 0.05 12.01 -5.63
CA PHE A 80 -0.81 12.37 -6.75
C PHE A 80 -1.92 11.34 -6.91
N GLY A 81 -3.15 11.84 -6.85
CA GLY A 81 -4.40 11.11 -6.99
C GLY A 81 -5.16 11.61 -8.20
N GLU A 82 -5.46 10.71 -9.11
CA GLU A 82 -6.16 11.06 -10.36
C GLU A 82 -7.42 10.20 -10.50
N ASN A 83 -8.55 10.87 -10.69
CA ASN A 83 -9.80 10.22 -11.05
C ASN A 83 -9.67 9.69 -12.49
N SER A 84 -9.92 8.40 -12.67
CA SER A 84 -9.77 7.76 -13.97
C SER A 84 -10.83 6.69 -14.15
N SER A 85 -11.32 6.54 -15.38
CA SER A 85 -12.27 5.49 -15.73
C SER A 85 -11.74 4.61 -16.87
N LEU A 86 -11.91 3.29 -16.72
CA LEU A 86 -11.53 2.29 -17.72
C LEU A 86 -12.71 1.38 -17.99
N GLY A 87 -13.16 1.32 -19.25
CA GLY A 87 -14.28 0.46 -19.63
C GLY A 87 -15.61 0.84 -18.96
N GLY A 88 -15.74 2.08 -18.45
CA GLY A 88 -16.92 2.54 -17.71
C GLY A 88 -16.92 2.16 -16.21
N ALA A 89 -15.82 1.61 -15.70
CA ALA A 89 -15.60 1.37 -14.28
C ALA A 89 -14.59 2.39 -13.71
N ASP A 90 -14.76 2.75 -12.44
CA ASP A 90 -13.83 3.62 -11.72
C ASP A 90 -12.50 2.88 -11.51
N ALA A 91 -11.43 3.54 -11.92
CA ALA A 91 -10.11 2.98 -12.12
C ALA A 91 -9.05 4.04 -11.80
N ASP A 92 -9.19 4.61 -10.61
CA ASP A 92 -8.37 5.73 -10.14
C ASP A 92 -6.90 5.34 -10.07
N ARG A 93 -6.04 6.36 -10.15
CA ARG A 93 -4.60 6.19 -10.04
C ARG A 93 -4.10 6.87 -8.79
N LEU A 94 -3.24 6.17 -8.07
CA LEU A 94 -2.55 6.70 -6.90
C LEU A 94 -1.06 6.60 -7.11
N GLN A 95 -0.34 7.69 -6.95
CA GLN A 95 1.10 7.75 -7.14
C GLN A 95 1.71 8.44 -5.94
N MET A 96 2.83 7.89 -5.45
CA MET A 96 3.45 8.40 -4.25
C MET A 96 4.95 8.14 -4.17
N LEU A 97 5.66 9.02 -3.48
CA LEU A 97 7.05 8.84 -3.10
C LEU A 97 7.15 8.31 -1.66
N VAL A 98 7.81 7.17 -1.44
CA VAL A 98 7.83 6.49 -0.15
C VAL A 98 9.22 6.08 0.32
N HIS A 99 9.49 6.24 1.62
CA HIS A 99 10.69 5.72 2.29
C HIS A 99 10.53 4.23 2.56
N ARG A 100 10.84 3.42 1.55
CA ARG A 100 10.84 1.96 1.66
C ARG A 100 11.97 1.39 0.83
N ARG A 101 12.58 0.32 1.34
CA ARG A 101 13.50 -0.50 0.56
C ARG A 101 12.79 -1.06 -0.68
N SER A 102 13.34 -0.82 -1.88
CA SER A 102 12.82 -1.41 -3.11
C SER A 102 12.68 -2.93 -2.98
N LYS A 103 11.66 -3.52 -3.60
CA LYS A 103 11.49 -4.97 -3.70
C LYS A 103 12.47 -5.57 -4.68
N ASN A 104 12.67 -4.87 -5.79
CA ASN A 104 13.58 -5.30 -6.85
C ASN A 104 14.92 -4.56 -6.72
N PRO A 105 16.04 -5.28 -6.71
CA PRO A 105 17.34 -4.65 -6.73
C PRO A 105 17.61 -4.01 -8.09
N PHE A 106 18.41 -2.95 -8.07
CA PHE A 106 19.07 -2.41 -9.25
C PHE A 106 20.52 -2.90 -9.26
N HIS A 107 20.98 -3.42 -10.39
CA HIS A 107 22.36 -3.87 -10.54
C HIS A 107 23.26 -2.68 -10.88
N ASP A 108 24.11 -2.27 -9.94
CA ASP A 108 25.08 -1.18 -10.13
C ASP A 108 26.29 -1.71 -10.93
N MET A 109 26.36 -1.34 -12.21
CA MET A 109 27.45 -1.74 -13.11
C MET A 109 28.83 -1.22 -12.68
N VAL A 110 28.90 -0.16 -11.88
CA VAL A 110 30.17 0.43 -11.42
C VAL A 110 30.73 -0.38 -10.25
N ARG A 111 29.85 -0.83 -9.36
CA ARG A 111 30.22 -1.59 -8.15
C ARG A 111 30.12 -3.10 -8.33
N ASP A 112 29.51 -3.58 -9.42
CA ASP A 112 29.21 -4.99 -9.69
C ASP A 112 28.42 -5.63 -8.53
N GLU A 113 27.45 -4.90 -7.99
CA GLU A 113 26.62 -5.34 -6.88
C GLU A 113 25.15 -4.94 -7.06
N ASP A 114 24.26 -5.70 -6.42
CA ASP A 114 22.85 -5.36 -6.35
C ASP A 114 22.61 -4.37 -5.22
N VAL A 115 21.94 -3.25 -5.54
CA VAL A 115 21.62 -2.17 -4.62
C VAL A 115 20.09 -2.07 -4.49
N TRP A 116 19.64 -1.68 -3.31
CA TRP A 116 18.22 -1.43 -3.03
C TRP A 116 18.01 0.04 -2.71
N ALA A 117 17.04 0.67 -3.37
CA ALA A 117 16.74 2.07 -3.13
C ALA A 117 16.04 2.21 -1.77
N PRO A 118 16.45 3.14 -0.90
CA PRO A 118 15.77 3.43 0.37
C PRO A 118 14.52 4.32 0.19
N LEU A 119 14.39 4.92 -0.99
CA LEU A 119 13.32 5.80 -1.43
C LEU A 119 12.83 5.26 -2.78
N VAL A 120 11.53 5.06 -2.94
CA VAL A 120 10.97 4.51 -4.18
C VAL A 120 9.69 5.24 -4.56
N GLU A 121 9.45 5.32 -5.86
CA GLU A 121 8.18 5.75 -6.40
C GLU A 121 7.24 4.57 -6.46
N VAL A 122 6.03 4.73 -5.95
CA VAL A 122 5.01 3.69 -5.91
C VAL A 122 3.76 4.19 -6.60
N GLY A 123 3.22 3.38 -7.51
CA GLY A 123 1.97 3.66 -8.19
C GLY A 123 0.98 2.52 -8.03
N TYR A 124 -0.31 2.82 -7.90
CA TYR A 124 -1.41 1.88 -8.04
C TYR A 124 -2.18 2.26 -9.30
N VAL A 125 -2.20 1.34 -10.26
CA VAL A 125 -2.76 1.59 -11.59
C VAL A 125 -3.55 0.39 -12.05
N LEU A 126 -4.72 0.64 -12.62
CA LEU A 126 -5.57 -0.38 -13.21
C LEU A 126 -5.35 -0.47 -14.72
N ARG A 127 -5.50 -1.68 -15.25
CA ARG A 127 -5.49 -1.97 -16.68
C ARG A 127 -6.69 -2.83 -17.02
N GLN A 128 -7.17 -2.71 -18.26
CA GLN A 128 -8.23 -3.61 -18.74
C GLN A 128 -7.72 -5.05 -18.75
N ASN A 129 -8.46 -5.98 -18.12
CA ASN A 129 -8.10 -7.39 -18.18
C ASN A 129 -8.23 -7.90 -19.63
N PRO A 130 -7.18 -8.48 -20.24
CA PRO A 130 -7.19 -8.90 -21.63
C PRO A 130 -8.05 -10.15 -21.89
N ARG A 131 -8.36 -10.91 -20.84
CA ARG A 131 -9.16 -12.15 -20.93
C ARG A 131 -10.62 -11.93 -20.58
N PHE A 132 -10.91 -10.98 -19.68
CA PHE A 132 -12.24 -10.72 -19.16
C PHE A 132 -12.55 -9.22 -19.21
N SER A 133 -13.33 -8.78 -20.20
CA SER A 133 -13.67 -7.36 -20.38
C SER A 133 -14.40 -6.73 -19.20
N ASP A 134 -15.06 -7.54 -18.37
CA ASP A 134 -15.85 -7.07 -17.23
C ASP A 134 -14.97 -6.76 -16.00
N PHE A 135 -13.67 -7.04 -16.08
CA PHE A 135 -12.74 -6.88 -14.97
C PHE A 135 -11.50 -6.04 -15.34
N LEU A 136 -10.92 -5.46 -14.31
CA LEU A 136 -9.67 -4.73 -14.33
C LEU A 136 -8.59 -5.49 -13.57
N GLU A 137 -7.35 -5.31 -14.01
CA GLU A 137 -6.13 -5.78 -13.36
C GLU A 137 -5.51 -4.63 -12.56
N LEU A 138 -5.42 -4.78 -11.23
CA LEU A 138 -4.72 -3.83 -10.37
C LEU A 138 -3.24 -4.19 -10.30
N TYR A 139 -2.40 -3.22 -10.65
CA TYR A 139 -0.95 -3.31 -10.56
C TYR A 139 -0.41 -2.35 -9.51
N ARG A 140 0.60 -2.81 -8.77
CA ARG A 140 1.51 -1.93 -8.04
C ARG A 140 2.75 -1.69 -8.88
N ARG A 141 2.94 -0.46 -9.33
CA ARG A 141 4.17 0.07 -9.93
C ARG A 141 5.17 0.38 -8.82
N GLU A 142 6.44 0.07 -9.07
CA GLU A 142 7.57 0.51 -8.24
C GLU A 142 8.70 0.97 -9.16
N ASP A 143 9.19 2.20 -8.97
CA ASP A 143 10.42 2.67 -9.62
C ASP A 143 11.54 2.88 -8.59
N PHE A 144 12.74 2.50 -9.00
CA PHE A 144 13.97 2.61 -8.22
C PHE A 144 14.55 4.02 -8.26
N LEU A 145 14.37 4.73 -9.39
CA LEU A 145 14.91 6.06 -9.58
C LEU A 145 13.82 7.08 -9.31
N ASN A 146 14.12 8.07 -8.46
CA ASN A 146 13.36 9.31 -8.40
C ASN A 146 13.89 10.20 -9.54
N ASP A 147 13.11 10.36 -10.59
CA ASP A 147 13.48 11.15 -11.76
C ASP A 147 12.47 12.29 -12.02
N ASP A 148 12.68 13.06 -13.09
CA ASP A 148 11.80 14.19 -13.42
C ASP A 148 10.41 13.73 -13.94
N GLU A 149 10.23 12.45 -14.25
CA GLU A 149 8.99 11.83 -14.72
C GLU A 149 8.46 10.75 -13.75
N PRO A 150 8.09 11.11 -12.50
CA PRO A 150 7.82 10.15 -11.41
C PRO A 150 6.60 9.23 -11.61
N TYR A 151 5.91 9.43 -12.73
CA TYR A 151 4.68 8.74 -13.10
C TYR A 151 4.87 7.72 -14.23
N LYS A 152 6.05 7.68 -14.83
CA LYS A 152 6.39 6.79 -15.94
C LYS A 152 7.39 5.73 -15.48
N GLY A 153 7.70 4.79 -16.37
CA GLY A 153 8.68 3.74 -16.05
C GLY A 153 8.19 2.74 -14.98
N GLY A 154 9.14 2.30 -14.16
CA GLY A 154 8.94 1.34 -13.10
C GLY A 154 8.63 -0.10 -13.52
N GLN A 155 8.61 -0.97 -12.52
CA GLN A 155 8.19 -2.37 -12.64
C GLN A 155 6.78 -2.55 -12.09
N TYR A 156 5.94 -3.24 -12.85
CA TYR A 156 4.54 -3.48 -12.51
C TYR A 156 4.34 -4.89 -11.97
N THR A 157 3.89 -4.99 -10.73
CA THR A 157 3.51 -6.24 -10.10
C THR A 157 1.99 -6.37 -10.09
N LEU A 158 1.44 -7.40 -10.73
CA LEU A 158 0.01 -7.70 -10.69
C LEU A 158 -0.37 -8.07 -9.25
N LEU A 159 -1.31 -7.33 -8.65
CA LEU A 159 -1.87 -7.63 -7.34
C LEU A 159 -3.11 -8.52 -7.46
N TYR A 160 -4.03 -8.16 -8.35
CA TYR A 160 -5.27 -8.91 -8.59
C TYR A 160 -5.87 -8.60 -9.95
N ASP A 161 -6.58 -9.55 -10.56
CA ASP A 161 -7.06 -9.48 -11.95
C ASP A 161 -8.58 -9.39 -12.12
N ARG A 162 -9.33 -9.35 -11.01
CA ARG A 162 -10.81 -9.30 -10.98
C ARG A 162 -11.35 -8.11 -10.22
N ILE A 163 -10.77 -6.94 -10.45
CA ILE A 163 -11.26 -5.69 -9.88
C ILE A 163 -12.43 -5.20 -10.71
N THR A 164 -13.51 -4.76 -10.06
CA THR A 164 -14.65 -4.11 -10.71
C THR A 164 -14.70 -2.62 -10.44
N ARG A 165 -14.14 -2.16 -9.31
CA ARG A 165 -14.09 -0.74 -8.95
C ARG A 165 -12.88 -0.45 -8.06
N PHE A 166 -12.15 0.61 -8.36
CA PHE A 166 -11.12 1.18 -7.49
C PHE A 166 -11.25 2.69 -7.52
N GLU A 167 -11.67 3.23 -6.38
CA GLU A 167 -12.00 4.65 -6.22
C GLU A 167 -11.26 5.20 -5.01
N ILE A 168 -10.76 6.42 -5.12
CA ILE A 168 -10.06 7.11 -4.05
C ILE A 168 -10.66 8.51 -3.88
N LEU A 169 -11.05 8.80 -2.66
CA LEU A 169 -11.56 10.10 -2.27
C LEU A 169 -10.64 10.75 -1.25
N TYR A 170 -10.48 12.06 -1.35
CA TYR A 170 -9.58 12.85 -0.54
C TYR A 170 -10.34 13.85 0.30
N TYR A 171 -9.91 14.03 1.55
CA TYR A 171 -10.55 14.95 2.47
C TYR A 171 -9.54 15.97 2.97
N GLU A 172 -9.77 17.25 2.71
CA GLU A 172 -8.82 18.33 3.03
C GLU A 172 -8.74 18.61 4.54
N ARG A 173 -9.89 18.76 5.21
CA ARG A 173 -9.94 19.27 6.60
C ARG A 173 -11.10 18.65 7.37
N PRO A 174 -10.95 18.39 8.68
CA PRO A 174 -12.02 17.83 9.51
C PRO A 174 -13.12 18.85 9.80
N GLU A 175 -14.14 18.88 8.95
CA GLU A 175 -15.39 19.64 9.08
C GLU A 175 -16.58 18.75 9.49
N PHE A 176 -17.69 19.39 9.88
CA PHE A 176 -18.92 18.70 10.27
C PHE A 176 -19.63 18.02 9.09
N ASP A 177 -19.50 18.59 7.88
CA ASP A 177 -20.01 18.04 6.64
C ASP A 177 -18.85 17.89 5.63
N PRO A 178 -18.24 16.70 5.52
CA PRO A 178 -17.04 16.50 4.73
C PRO A 178 -17.31 16.62 3.23
N ALA A 179 -16.68 17.59 2.57
CA ALA A 179 -16.55 17.60 1.11
C ALA A 179 -15.36 16.73 0.70
N TRP A 180 -15.64 15.67 -0.05
CA TRP A 180 -14.61 14.79 -0.59
C TRP A 180 -14.24 15.22 -2.01
N GLU A 181 -12.94 15.29 -2.27
CA GLU A 181 -12.38 15.55 -3.58
C GLU A 181 -12.04 14.21 -4.25
N GLU A 182 -12.20 14.14 -5.58
CA GLU A 182 -11.90 12.94 -6.39
C GLU A 182 -10.45 12.92 -6.89
N GLU A 183 -9.76 14.06 -6.79
CA GLU A 183 -8.38 14.24 -7.23
C GLU A 183 -7.58 14.93 -6.13
N TRP A 184 -6.28 14.66 -6.09
CA TRP A 184 -5.39 15.33 -5.15
C TRP A 184 -3.98 15.42 -5.71
N ASP A 185 -3.48 16.63 -5.86
CA ASP A 185 -2.09 16.87 -6.23
C ASP A 185 -1.40 17.68 -5.13
N THR A 186 -0.41 17.07 -4.47
CA THR A 186 0.35 17.77 -3.44
C THR A 186 1.26 18.86 -3.98
N GLU A 187 1.68 18.78 -5.26
CA GLU A 187 2.46 19.84 -5.91
C GLU A 187 1.59 21.09 -6.09
N ASP A 188 0.37 20.94 -6.59
CA ASP A 188 -0.56 22.06 -6.82
C ASP A 188 -1.15 22.64 -5.52
N LEU A 189 -1.51 21.77 -4.56
CA LEU A 189 -2.18 22.16 -3.32
C LEU A 189 -1.20 22.57 -2.21
N GLU A 190 0.08 22.22 -2.36
CA GLU A 190 1.12 22.35 -1.31
C GLU A 190 0.67 21.76 0.05
N ALA A 191 -0.25 20.79 0.02
CA ALA A 191 -0.87 20.20 1.20
C ALA A 191 -1.10 18.69 1.04
N LEU A 192 -0.89 17.94 2.13
CA LEU A 192 -1.34 16.55 2.25
C LEU A 192 -2.82 16.52 2.68
N PRO A 193 -3.61 15.54 2.21
CA PRO A 193 -5.00 15.41 2.62
C PRO A 193 -5.07 15.06 4.11
N PHE A 194 -6.11 15.53 4.81
CA PHE A 194 -6.40 15.09 6.18
C PHE A 194 -6.71 13.59 6.23
N ALA A 195 -7.54 13.12 5.30
CA ALA A 195 -7.83 11.70 5.15
C ALA A 195 -7.99 11.31 3.69
N MET A 196 -7.74 10.04 3.42
CA MET A 196 -8.03 9.38 2.15
C MET A 196 -8.96 8.22 2.41
N GLU A 197 -9.95 8.07 1.57
CA GLU A 197 -10.83 6.92 1.53
C GLU A 197 -10.54 6.12 0.28
N ILE A 198 -10.26 4.84 0.44
CA ILE A 198 -10.02 3.92 -0.66
C ILE A 198 -11.16 2.92 -0.68
N PHE A 199 -11.87 2.87 -1.80
CA PHE A 199 -12.91 1.90 -2.10
C PHE A 199 -12.40 0.88 -3.12
N LEU A 200 -12.58 -0.40 -2.81
CA LEU A 200 -12.12 -1.52 -3.62
C LEU A 200 -13.25 -2.54 -3.75
N GLU A 201 -13.74 -2.75 -4.97
CA GLU A 201 -14.68 -3.82 -5.31
C GLU A 201 -14.00 -4.85 -6.19
N LEU A 202 -14.13 -6.13 -5.81
CA LEU A 202 -13.52 -7.23 -6.54
C LEU A 202 -14.37 -8.50 -6.51
N GLU A 203 -14.20 -9.36 -7.53
CA GLU A 203 -14.83 -10.69 -7.57
C GLU A 203 -13.84 -11.75 -7.06
N LEU A 204 -14.19 -12.39 -5.95
CA LEU A 204 -13.40 -13.47 -5.39
C LEU A 204 -13.64 -14.78 -6.14
N GLN A 205 -12.59 -15.36 -6.71
CA GLN A 205 -12.64 -16.74 -7.21
C GLN A 205 -12.31 -17.73 -6.11
N PRO A 206 -13.22 -18.67 -5.76
CA PRO A 206 -12.82 -19.79 -4.93
C PRO A 206 -11.74 -20.59 -5.64
N ARG A 207 -10.64 -20.91 -4.93
CA ARG A 207 -9.68 -21.90 -5.42
C ARG A 207 -10.43 -23.21 -5.66
N ARG A 208 -10.38 -23.69 -6.91
CA ARG A 208 -11.07 -24.88 -7.42
C ARG A 208 -11.05 -26.05 -6.43
N SER A 209 -12.11 -26.20 -5.64
CA SER A 209 -12.60 -27.52 -5.27
C SER A 209 -13.93 -27.73 -5.99
N LEU A 210 -14.05 -28.81 -6.76
CA LEU A 210 -15.31 -29.15 -7.45
C LEU A 210 -16.49 -29.27 -6.48
N GLU A 211 -16.21 -29.46 -5.19
CA GLU A 211 -17.20 -29.53 -4.10
C GLU A 211 -17.67 -28.14 -3.63
N SER A 212 -16.84 -27.09 -3.67
CA SER A 212 -17.23 -25.73 -3.22
C SER A 212 -18.16 -25.01 -4.20
N LEU A 213 -18.11 -25.38 -5.49
CA LEU A 213 -19.02 -24.87 -6.54
C LEU A 213 -20.50 -25.21 -6.28
N GLY A 214 -20.79 -26.28 -5.52
CA GLY A 214 -22.15 -26.68 -5.18
C GLY A 214 -22.72 -25.99 -3.93
N ILE A 215 -21.86 -25.47 -3.05
CA ILE A 215 -22.26 -24.84 -1.77
C ILE A 215 -22.38 -23.31 -1.94
N LEU A 216 -21.51 -22.72 -2.75
CA LEU A 216 -21.58 -21.31 -3.14
C LEU A 216 -22.34 -21.20 -4.47
N GLY A 217 -23.65 -21.44 -4.44
CA GLY A 217 -24.48 -21.38 -5.64
C GLY A 217 -24.33 -20.03 -6.34
N SER A 218 -23.87 -20.03 -7.59
CA SER A 218 -23.94 -19.03 -8.68
C SER A 218 -23.68 -17.53 -8.39
N ASN A 219 -23.59 -17.11 -7.14
CA ASN A 219 -23.26 -15.77 -6.75
C ASN A 219 -21.73 -15.70 -6.69
N LYS A 220 -21.17 -15.30 -7.83
CA LYS A 220 -19.98 -14.48 -7.89
C LYS A 220 -20.07 -13.45 -6.77
N ALA A 221 -19.47 -13.72 -5.62
CA ALA A 221 -19.52 -12.81 -4.50
C ALA A 221 -18.57 -11.67 -4.88
N ARG A 222 -19.16 -10.56 -5.35
CA ARG A 222 -18.48 -9.28 -5.36
C ARG A 222 -18.31 -8.88 -3.91
N HIS A 223 -17.10 -8.55 -3.54
CA HIS A 223 -16.76 -8.09 -2.21
C HIS A 223 -16.32 -6.64 -2.30
N GLU A 224 -16.90 -5.83 -1.44
CA GLU A 224 -16.61 -4.41 -1.29
C GLU A 224 -15.77 -4.23 -0.04
N PHE A 225 -14.68 -3.49 -0.18
CA PHE A 225 -13.80 -3.12 0.91
C PHE A 225 -13.60 -1.61 0.91
N ARG A 226 -13.71 -1.00 2.08
CA ARG A 226 -13.52 0.43 2.29
C ARG A 226 -12.51 0.62 3.40
N ALA A 227 -11.50 1.45 3.16
CA ALA A 227 -10.53 1.84 4.17
C ALA A 227 -10.40 3.36 4.20
N ILE A 228 -10.46 3.93 5.40
CA ILE A 228 -10.09 5.32 5.63
C ILE A 228 -8.68 5.33 6.23
N PHE A 229 -7.83 6.19 5.66
CA PHE A 229 -6.49 6.47 6.12
C PHE A 229 -6.42 7.95 6.51
N THR A 230 -6.08 8.23 7.76
CA THR A 230 -5.92 9.60 8.24
C THR A 230 -4.44 9.94 8.28
N VAL A 231 -4.05 11.07 7.70
CA VAL A 231 -2.67 11.58 7.78
C VAL A 231 -2.50 12.31 9.12
N PRO A 232 -1.59 11.87 9.99
CA PRO A 232 -1.35 12.52 11.27
C PRO A 232 -1.05 14.02 11.13
N GLU A 233 -1.47 14.82 12.11
CA GLU A 233 -1.20 16.27 12.09
C GLU A 233 0.30 16.56 12.10
N GLU A 234 1.12 15.73 12.76
CA GLU A 234 2.57 15.90 12.76
C GLU A 234 3.16 15.75 11.36
N THR A 235 2.69 14.77 10.60
CA THR A 235 3.10 14.53 9.20
C THR A 235 2.69 15.70 8.30
N ARG A 236 1.43 16.14 8.39
CA ARG A 236 0.93 17.30 7.62
C ARG A 236 1.65 18.59 8.01
N TRP A 237 1.97 18.76 9.30
CA TRP A 237 2.74 19.88 9.81
C TRP A 237 4.18 19.87 9.30
N MET A 238 4.86 18.72 9.29
CA MET A 238 6.22 18.64 8.75
C MET A 238 6.26 18.92 7.26
N PHE A 239 5.32 18.36 6.50
CA PHE A 239 5.19 18.59 5.07
C PHE A 239 5.03 20.08 4.72
N ARG A 240 4.09 20.79 5.37
CA ARG A 240 3.83 22.21 5.09
C ARG A 240 4.97 23.14 5.53
N ASN A 241 5.73 22.79 6.57
CA ASN A 241 6.76 23.66 7.15
C ASN A 241 8.18 23.39 6.62
N ARG A 242 8.38 22.38 5.76
CA ARG A 242 9.66 22.08 5.10
C ARG A 242 10.86 22.14 6.05
N LEU A 243 10.83 21.30 7.09
CA LEU A 243 11.97 21.19 8.00
C LEU A 243 13.15 20.56 7.26
N HIS A 244 13.97 21.42 6.66
CA HIS A 244 15.25 21.03 6.08
C HIS A 244 16.30 20.99 7.20
N PRO A 245 17.04 19.88 7.34
CA PRO A 245 18.18 19.88 8.24
C PRO A 245 19.19 20.89 7.70
N LEU A 246 19.43 21.96 8.45
CA LEU A 246 20.49 22.91 8.13
C LEU A 246 21.82 22.17 8.22
N VAL A 247 22.44 21.90 7.07
CA VAL A 247 23.81 21.40 7.03
C VAL A 247 24.71 22.55 7.46
N HIS A 248 25.20 22.50 8.71
CA HIS A 248 26.19 23.46 9.18
C HIS A 248 27.43 23.39 8.28
N GLY A 249 27.66 24.45 7.49
CA GLY A 249 28.85 24.60 6.62
C GLY A 249 28.58 24.74 5.12
N ALA A 250 27.32 24.84 4.67
CA ALA A 250 26.97 25.04 3.26
C ALA A 250 26.76 26.52 2.86
N ASP A 251 27.39 27.46 3.57
CA ASP A 251 27.54 28.85 3.13
C ASP A 251 29.02 29.22 3.24
N GLU A 252 29.73 29.24 2.10
CA GLU A 252 30.80 30.19 1.75
C GLU A 252 31.40 29.79 0.37
N GLY A 253 30.86 30.38 -0.71
CA GLY A 253 31.42 30.34 -2.07
C GLY A 253 30.31 30.35 -3.12
N GLU A 254 30.19 31.29 -4.06
CA GLU A 254 31.06 32.37 -4.53
C GLU A 254 30.13 33.45 -5.12
N GLU A 255 30.11 34.66 -4.56
CA GLU A 255 29.76 35.84 -5.36
C GLU A 255 31.03 36.27 -6.08
N GLY A 256 31.03 36.13 -7.40
CA GLY A 256 32.17 36.41 -8.24
C GLY A 256 32.55 37.89 -8.21
N GLU A 257 33.81 38.17 -7.89
CA GLU A 257 34.45 39.45 -8.17
C GLU A 257 35.73 39.17 -8.95
N GLY A 258 35.61 39.31 -10.27
CA GLY A 258 36.75 39.32 -11.17
C GLY A 258 37.48 40.65 -11.03
N ASP A 259 38.78 40.60 -10.72
CA ASP A 259 39.64 41.77 -10.79
C ASP A 259 40.92 41.44 -11.57
N GLY A 260 41.15 42.24 -12.61
CA GLY A 260 42.09 41.93 -13.69
C GLY A 260 42.31 43.09 -14.65
N ASP A 261 42.89 44.16 -14.09
CA ASP A 261 43.81 45.14 -14.70
C ASP A 261 43.27 46.57 -15.00
N PRO A 262 44.01 47.64 -14.62
CA PRO A 262 43.51 49.02 -14.57
C PRO A 262 44.04 49.87 -15.72
N THR A 263 43.18 50.70 -16.34
CA THR A 263 43.65 51.89 -17.07
C THR A 263 42.62 53.03 -17.04
N GLY A 264 43.12 54.25 -16.82
CA GLY A 264 42.53 55.46 -17.41
C GLY A 264 41.72 56.37 -16.48
N ALA A 265 42.40 57.38 -15.93
CA ALA A 265 41.81 58.59 -15.37
C ALA A 265 40.96 59.35 -16.41
N ASP A 266 39.85 59.99 -15.99
CA ASP A 266 39.71 61.45 -15.79
C ASP A 266 38.24 61.86 -15.55
N GLY A 267 38.01 62.92 -14.75
CA GLY A 267 36.88 63.85 -14.97
C GLY A 267 35.58 63.78 -14.13
N GLY A 268 35.62 64.31 -12.90
CA GLY A 268 34.69 65.37 -12.41
C GLY A 268 33.21 65.07 -12.03
N PRO A 269 32.57 65.93 -11.19
CA PRO A 269 31.59 65.50 -10.18
C PRO A 269 30.16 66.03 -10.35
N THR A 270 29.18 65.39 -9.68
CA THR A 270 28.07 65.97 -8.86
C THR A 270 26.82 65.07 -8.85
N GLY A 271 26.12 64.96 -7.70
CA GLY A 271 24.70 64.53 -7.68
C GLY A 271 24.22 63.72 -6.46
N VAL A 272 23.87 64.42 -5.39
CA VAL A 272 23.28 63.96 -4.11
C VAL A 272 21.96 63.17 -4.25
N GLY A 273 21.69 62.19 -3.36
CA GLY A 273 20.31 61.73 -3.08
C GLY A 273 20.12 60.46 -2.23
N ALA A 274 19.84 60.65 -0.94
CA ALA A 274 19.26 59.78 0.12
C ALA A 274 18.64 58.42 -0.28
N ALA A 275 19.03 57.28 0.33
CA ALA A 275 18.62 56.72 1.64
C ALA A 275 17.12 56.36 1.77
N THR A 276 16.81 55.06 1.88
CA THR A 276 16.29 54.41 3.12
C THR A 276 16.05 52.92 2.87
N GLY A 277 16.86 52.08 3.50
CA GLY A 277 16.56 50.67 3.75
C GLY A 277 15.76 50.50 5.03
N ARG A 278 14.91 49.48 5.10
CA ARG A 278 14.14 49.11 6.29
C ARG A 278 14.36 47.62 6.56
N ASN A 279 15.41 47.31 7.31
CA ASN A 279 15.63 45.98 7.89
C ASN A 279 14.67 45.78 9.07
N ILE A 280 13.91 44.69 9.04
CA ILE A 280 13.11 44.21 10.17
C ILE A 280 13.96 43.20 10.93
N THR A 281 14.32 43.54 12.17
CA THR A 281 15.05 42.68 13.11
C THR A 281 14.06 41.81 13.89
N THR A 282 14.17 40.49 13.76
CA THR A 282 13.45 39.52 14.60
C THR A 282 14.27 39.27 15.87
N GLN A 283 13.71 39.56 17.05
CA GLN A 283 14.30 39.21 18.34
C GLN A 283 13.80 37.83 18.79
N THR A 284 14.73 36.93 19.07
CA THR A 284 14.49 35.62 19.69
C THR A 284 14.47 35.81 21.22
N THR A 285 13.32 35.54 21.85
CA THR A 285 13.24 35.41 23.32
C THR A 285 13.23 33.95 23.73
N THR A 286 14.35 33.52 24.31
CA THR A 286 14.48 32.29 25.09
C THR A 286 13.82 32.49 26.46
N SER A 287 12.88 31.63 26.84
CA SER A 287 12.37 31.55 28.20
C SER A 287 12.70 30.18 28.78
N SER A 288 13.51 30.17 29.82
CA SER A 288 13.81 29.04 30.68
C SER A 288 13.03 29.17 31.99
N ARG A 289 12.05 28.29 32.21
CA ARG A 289 11.82 27.51 33.45
C ARG A 289 10.58 26.66 33.32
#